data_AF-A0A0J6BEQ7-F1
#
_entry.id   AF-A0A0J6BEQ7-F1
#
_cell.length_a   1.000
_cell.length_b   1.000
_cell.length_c   1.000
_cell.angle_alpha   90.00
_cell.angle_beta   90.00
_cell.angle_gamma   90.00
#
_symmetry.space_group_name_H-M   'P 1'
#
loop_
_entity.id
_entity.type
_entity.pdbx_description
1 polymer ?
#
loop_
_entity_poly.entity_id
_entity_poly.type
_entity_poly.pdbx_seq_one_letter_code
_entity_poly.pdbx_strand_id
1 'polypeptide(L)' 'MDVRREQLQQEAIRWDLVARNAAERGDTEASARAILSLLDCERRLVSAGPQVLQVIKPRS' A
#
# COMPACT_ATOMS: atom_id res chain seq x y z
N MET A 1 -1.35 8.91 -18.98
CA MET A 1 -0.81 8.77 -17.61
C MET A 1 -1.98 8.41 -16.70
N ASP A 2 -1.83 7.36 -15.90
CA ASP A 2 -2.91 6.86 -15.05
C ASP A 2 -2.94 7.66 -13.74
N VAL A 3 -3.77 8.71 -13.70
CA VAL A 3 -3.88 9.69 -12.59
C VAL A 3 -4.07 8.99 -11.24
N ARG A 4 -4.79 7.86 -11.23
CA ARG A 4 -5.03 7.10 -10.01
C ARG A 4 -3.76 6.47 -9.44
N ARG A 5 -2.89 5.99 -10.33
CA ARG A 5 -1.60 5.38 -9.97
C ARG A 5 -0.66 6.44 -9.37
N GLU A 6 -0.58 7.61 -9.98
CA GLU A 6 0.23 8.73 -9.47
C GLU A 6 -0.24 9.18 -8.08
N GLN A 7 -1.55 9.28 -7.85
CA GLN A 7 -2.12 9.61 -6.54
C GLN A 7 -1.71 8.59 -5.47
N LEU A 8 -1.85 7.29 -5.75
CA LEU A 8 -1.47 6.23 -4.82
C LEU A 8 0.04 6.23 -4.52
N GLN A 9 0.88 6.57 -5.52
CA GLN A 9 2.32 6.71 -5.31
C GLN A 9 2.67 7.90 -4.42
N GLN A 10 2.03 9.06 -4.64
CA GLN A 10 2.24 10.23 -3.78
C GLN A 10 1.79 9.97 -2.34
N GLU A 11 0.66 9.27 -2.18
CA GLU A 11 0.14 8.90 -0.86
C GLU A 11 1.05 7.89 -0.15
N ALA A 12 1.60 6.91 -0.87
CA ALA A 12 2.61 6.00 -0.35
C ALA A 12 3.87 6.74 0.16
N ILE A 13 4.41 7.67 -0.63
CA ILE A 13 5.58 8.48 -0.22
C ILE A 13 5.28 9.26 1.07
N ARG A 14 4.07 9.82 1.18
CA ARG A 14 3.64 10.53 2.39
C ARG A 14 3.62 9.61 3.60
N TRP A 15 3.05 8.41 3.47
CA TRP A 15 2.97 7.46 4.59
C TRP A 15 4.34 6.93 5.03
N ASP A 16 5.27 6.71 4.08
CA ASP A 16 6.67 6.35 4.41
C ASP A 16 7.35 7.45 5.25
N LEU A 17 7.20 8.72 4.85
CA LEU A 17 7.74 9.84 5.61
C LEU A 17 7.14 9.94 7.02
N VAL A 18 5.83 9.71 7.16
CA VAL A 18 5.16 9.71 8.48
C VAL A 18 5.66 8.56 9.34
N ALA A 19 5.79 7.36 8.78
CA ALA A 19 6.28 6.19 9.49
C ALA A 19 7.69 6.38 10.04
N ARG A 20 8.60 6.92 9.22
CA ARG A 20 9.99 7.25 9.61
C ARG A 20 10.02 8.30 10.73
N ASN A 21 9.32 9.41 10.56
CA ASN A 21 9.26 10.47 11.56
C ASN A 21 8.68 10.00 12.90
N ALA A 22 7.67 9.11 12.88
CA ALA A 22 7.10 8.55 14.09
C ALA A 22 8.08 7.58 14.78
N ALA A 23 8.76 6.73 14.00
CA ALA A 23 9.78 5.82 14.51
C ALA A 23 10.96 6.56 15.15
N GLU A 24 11.45 7.63 14.51
CA GLU A 24 12.54 8.47 15.04
C GLU A 24 12.19 9.12 16.38
N ARG A 25 10.89 9.39 16.63
CA ARG A 25 10.40 9.93 17.90
C ARG A 25 10.10 8.85 18.95
N GLY A 26 10.26 7.58 18.61
CA GLY A 26 9.89 6.45 19.46
C GLY A 26 8.38 6.16 19.51
N ASP A 27 7.57 6.81 18.68
CA ASP A 27 6.14 6.55 18.57
C ASP A 27 5.91 5.33 17.64
N THR A 28 6.08 4.15 18.22
CA THR A 28 5.96 2.86 17.52
C THR A 28 4.55 2.60 17.03
N GLU A 29 3.53 3.05 17.76
CA GLU A 29 2.12 2.86 17.41
C GLU A 29 1.73 3.69 16.18
N ALA A 30 2.11 4.98 16.15
CA ALA A 30 1.88 5.83 14.98
C ALA A 30 2.70 5.36 13.77
N SER A 31 3.93 4.89 13.99
CA SER A 31 4.76 4.31 12.93
C SER A 31 4.11 3.07 12.32
N ALA A 32 3.63 2.13 13.15
CA ALA A 32 2.95 0.92 12.69
C ALA A 32 1.70 1.23 11.85
N ARG A 33 0.86 2.19 12.30
CA ARG A 33 -0.31 2.63 11.53
C ARG A 33 0.06 3.22 10.17
N ALA A 34 1.12 4.03 10.13
CA ALA A 34 1.60 4.63 8.88
C ALA A 34 2.15 3.56 7.92
N ILE A 35 2.88 2.55 8.42
CA ILE A 35 3.35 1.41 7.63
C ILE A 35 2.17 0.63 7.03
N LEU A 36 1.13 0.33 7.82
CA LEU A 36 -0.06 -0.35 7.30
C LEU A 36 -0.76 0.45 6.18
N SER A 37 -0.78 1.78 6.31
CA SER A 37 -1.36 2.67 5.30
C SER A 37 -0.52 2.71 4.02
N LEU A 38 0.81 2.69 4.14
CA LEU A 38 1.74 2.54 3.01
C LEU A 38 1.51 1.21 2.29
N LEU A 39 1.46 0.09 3.02
CA LEU A 39 1.25 -1.24 2.44
C LEU A 39 -0.11 -1.36 1.71
N ASP A 40 -1.16 -0.68 2.18
CA ASP A 40 -2.43 -0.63 1.44
C ASP A 40 -2.29 0.13 0.11
N CYS A 41 -1.55 1.23 0.08
CA CYS A 41 -1.26 1.96 -1.16
C CYS A 41 -0.51 1.07 -2.16
N GLU A 42 0.50 0.34 -1.70
CA GLU A 42 1.26 -0.62 -2.51
C GLU A 42 0.38 -1.76 -3.04
N ARG A 43 -0.44 -2.37 -2.18
CA ARG A 43 -1.41 -3.41 -2.56
C ARG A 43 -2.34 -2.92 -3.68
N ARG A 44 -2.82 -1.67 -3.57
CA ARG A 44 -3.73 -1.06 -4.55
C ARG A 44 -3.05 -0.70 -5.86
N LEU A 45 -1.76 -0.33 -5.81
CA LEU A 45 -0.92 -0.14 -6.99
C LEU A 45 -0.68 -1.45 -7.74
N VAL A 46 -0.50 -2.57 -7.01
CA VAL A 46 -0.34 -3.92 -7.58
C VAL A 46 -1.67 -4.43 -8.15
N SER A 47 -2.78 -4.23 -7.45
CA SER A 47 -4.11 -4.65 -7.90
C SER A 47 -4.66 -3.81 -9.07
N ALA A 48 -3.97 -2.74 -9.49
CA ALA A 48 -4.32 -1.98 -10.68
C ALA A 48 -3.90 -2.66 -12.00
N GLY A 49 -3.31 -3.86 -11.95
CA GLY A 49 -3.11 -4.74 -13.10
C GLY A 49 -4.36 -5.57 -13.44
N PRO A 50 -4.45 -6.15 -14.65
CA PRO A 50 -5.60 -6.98 -15.04
C PRO A 50 -5.79 -8.13 -14.04
N GLN A 51 -6.98 -8.21 -13.46
CA GLN A 51 -7.35 -9.26 -12.53
C GLN A 51 -7.42 -10.60 -13.27
N VAL A 52 -6.36 -11.41 -13.17
CA VAL A 52 -6.38 -12.79 -13.67
C VAL A 52 -7.19 -13.62 -12.68
N LEU A 53 -8.46 -13.86 -13.01
CA LEU A 53 -9.32 -14.83 -12.33
C LEU A 53 -8.71 -16.23 -12.50
N GLN A 54 -7.92 -16.69 -11.52
CA GLN A 54 -7.56 -18.09 -11.43
C GLN A 54 -8.76 -18.86 -10.91
N VAL A 55 -9.56 -19.40 -11.84
CA VAL A 55 -10.63 -20.34 -11.52
C VAL A 55 -9.96 -21.61 -11.03
N ILE A 56 -10.05 -21.90 -9.73
CA ILE A 56 -9.66 -23.23 -9.23
C ILE A 56 -10.61 -24.23 -9.89
N LYS A 57 -10.06 -25.09 -10.76
CA LYS A 57 -10.85 -26.15 -11.38
C LYS A 57 -11.35 -27.09 -10.28
N PRO A 58 -12.66 -27.37 -10.18
CA PRO A 58 -13.15 -28.37 -9.22
C PRO A 58 -12.56 -29.73 -9.58
N ARG A 59 -12.07 -30.45 -8.57
CA ARG A 59 -11.64 -31.84 -8.71
C ARG A 59 -12.89 -32.70 -8.70
N SER A 60 -13.34 -33.12 -9.88
CA SER A 60 -14.19 -34.29 -10.07
C SER A 60 -13.43 -35.57 -9.71
#